data_AF-A0AA96RXJ1-F1
#
_entry.id   AF-A0AA96RXJ1-F1
#
_cell.length_a   1.000
_cell.length_b   1.000
_cell.length_c   1.000
_cell.angle_alpha   90.00
_cell.angle_beta   90.00
_cell.angle_gamma   90.00
#
_symmetry.space_group_name_H-M   'P 1'
#
loop_
_entity.id
_entity.type
_entity.pdbx_description
1 polymer ?
#
loop_
_entity_poly.entity_id
_entity_poly.type
_entity_poly.pdbx_seq_one_letter_code
_entity_poly.pdbx_strand_id
1 'polypeptide(L)'
;MQRYFVSPAQFGQEQVRIDGEDARHIAKVMRGKAGDKLIVSDGVSREALAEIVAIEIGEVTAGILENLPMTHEPRIKITVAQSLPKGDKLETVIQKCTEIGAVAFTPFLSERTIVQYDERKESKRVERWRKICKEAAEQAHRNIVPEVHSPLGWKLLLKSFSQYDAVYFCYEKEEGLQLRSAAAPWLAALPQDSGAKVMIVVGPEGGFSPEECSAAEEAGAVSVGLGRRILRCETAGMVAAACILYESGEMGGA
;
A
#
# COMPACT_ATOMS: atom_id res chain seq x y z
N MET A 1 18.14 -12.02 -3.49
CA MET A 1 17.71 -12.38 -4.85
C MET A 1 16.76 -11.29 -5.33
N GLN A 2 16.87 -10.83 -6.57
CA GLN A 2 16.02 -9.73 -7.08
C GLN A 2 14.59 -10.21 -7.35
N ARG A 3 13.61 -9.32 -7.17
CA ARG A 3 12.19 -9.56 -7.45
C ARG A 3 11.68 -8.54 -8.46
N TYR A 4 10.86 -8.99 -9.40
CA TYR A 4 10.25 -8.15 -10.43
C TYR A 4 8.75 -8.43 -10.53
N PHE A 5 7.97 -7.38 -10.75
CA PHE A 5 6.55 -7.50 -11.08
C PHE A 5 6.29 -7.31 -12.57
N VAL A 6 5.64 -8.31 -13.16
CA VAL A 6 5.22 -8.33 -14.57
C VAL A 6 3.70 -8.39 -14.67
N SER A 7 3.15 -8.12 -15.85
CA SER A 7 1.73 -8.37 -16.11
C SER A 7 1.44 -9.87 -16.24
N PRO A 8 0.20 -10.32 -15.97
CA PRO A 8 -0.18 -11.73 -16.16
C PRO A 8 0.07 -12.25 -17.59
N ALA A 9 -0.03 -11.39 -18.61
CA ALA A 9 0.19 -11.74 -20.01
C ALA A 9 1.66 -12.06 -20.34
N GLN A 10 2.60 -11.55 -19.54
CA GLN A 10 4.03 -11.80 -19.67
C GLN A 10 4.45 -13.15 -19.07
N PHE A 11 3.56 -13.78 -18.31
CA PHE A 11 3.85 -14.96 -17.51
C PHE A 11 3.27 -16.19 -18.22
N GLY A 12 4.14 -16.91 -18.95
CA GLY A 12 3.78 -18.13 -19.69
C GLY A 12 3.62 -19.36 -18.80
N GLN A 13 3.58 -20.55 -19.41
CA GLN A 13 3.57 -21.82 -18.67
C GLN A 13 4.96 -22.22 -18.18
N GLU A 14 5.98 -22.06 -19.02
CA GLU A 14 7.37 -22.49 -18.72
C GLU A 14 8.35 -21.33 -18.64
N GLN A 15 7.96 -20.13 -19.09
CA GLN A 15 8.85 -18.96 -19.18
C GLN A 15 8.09 -17.67 -18.87
N VAL A 16 8.84 -16.65 -18.43
CA VAL A 16 8.36 -15.29 -18.21
C VAL A 16 9.19 -14.32 -19.05
N ARG A 17 8.48 -13.40 -19.71
CA ARG A 17 9.09 -12.32 -20.51
C ARG A 17 9.05 -11.03 -19.72
N ILE A 18 10.22 -10.49 -19.37
CA ILE A 18 10.37 -9.22 -18.66
C ILE A 18 10.81 -8.18 -19.69
N ASP A 19 10.11 -7.05 -19.79
CA ASP A 19 10.42 -5.98 -20.75
C ASP A 19 10.52 -4.60 -20.06
N GLY A 20 10.67 -3.55 -20.85
CA GLY A 20 10.55 -2.17 -20.37
C GLY A 20 11.65 -1.74 -19.39
N GLU A 21 11.26 -1.11 -18.29
CA GLU A 21 12.19 -0.62 -17.27
C GLU A 21 12.89 -1.75 -16.52
N ASP A 22 12.18 -2.85 -16.22
CA ASP A 22 12.71 -3.98 -15.47
C ASP A 22 13.79 -4.72 -16.27
N ALA A 23 13.55 -4.96 -17.57
CA ALA A 23 14.57 -5.56 -18.44
C ALA A 23 15.85 -4.71 -18.49
N ARG A 24 15.71 -3.38 -18.55
CA ARG A 24 16.84 -2.45 -18.50
C ARG A 24 17.53 -2.48 -17.14
N HIS A 25 16.76 -2.58 -16.05
CA HIS A 25 17.29 -2.70 -14.69
C HIS A 25 18.13 -3.98 -14.55
N ILE A 26 17.60 -5.12 -14.99
CA ILE A 26 18.30 -6.41 -15.01
C ILE A 26 19.60 -6.31 -15.81
N ALA A 27 19.52 -5.84 -17.07
CA ALA A 27 20.66 -5.86 -17.97
C ALA A 27 21.75 -4.82 -17.62
N LYS A 28 21.36 -3.59 -17.23
CA LYS A 28 22.32 -2.47 -17.06
C LYS A 28 22.71 -2.21 -15.62
N VAL A 29 21.75 -2.27 -14.69
CA VAL A 29 21.98 -1.94 -13.28
C VAL A 29 22.47 -3.18 -12.54
N MET A 30 21.71 -4.27 -12.62
CA MET A 30 22.09 -5.54 -12.00
C MET A 30 23.16 -6.31 -12.78
N ARG A 31 23.38 -5.96 -14.05
CA ARG A 31 24.34 -6.63 -14.95
C ARG A 31 24.11 -8.14 -15.03
N GLY A 32 22.84 -8.54 -15.03
CA GLY A 32 22.42 -9.93 -15.06
C GLY A 32 22.95 -10.67 -16.29
N LYS A 33 23.04 -11.99 -16.18
CA LYS A 33 23.50 -12.91 -17.22
C LYS A 33 22.63 -14.16 -17.25
N ALA A 34 22.71 -14.92 -18.35
CA ALA A 34 22.11 -16.24 -18.40
C ALA A 34 22.62 -17.11 -17.23
N GLY A 35 21.70 -17.84 -16.59
CA GLY A 35 21.96 -18.61 -15.37
C GLY A 35 21.72 -17.85 -14.06
N ASP A 36 21.56 -16.52 -14.08
CA ASP A 36 21.21 -15.77 -12.87
C ASP A 36 19.73 -16.01 -12.50
N LYS A 37 19.47 -16.11 -11.19
CA LYS A 37 18.12 -16.37 -10.67
C LYS A 37 17.45 -15.11 -10.14
N LEU A 38 16.15 -15.03 -10.38
CA LEU A 38 15.28 -13.94 -9.93
C LEU A 38 13.92 -14.49 -9.52
N ILE A 39 13.16 -13.70 -8.76
CA ILE A 39 11.76 -13.98 -8.47
C ILE A 39 10.91 -13.11 -9.38
N VAL A 40 9.90 -13.69 -10.01
CA VAL A 40 8.89 -12.94 -10.76
C VAL A 40 7.53 -13.15 -10.14
N SER A 41 6.79 -12.07 -9.90
CA SER A 41 5.38 -12.12 -9.53
C SER A 41 4.53 -11.43 -10.59
N ASP A 42 3.36 -11.99 -10.90
CA ASP A 42 2.34 -11.30 -11.71
C ASP A 42 1.49 -10.31 -10.89
N GLY A 43 1.71 -10.25 -9.57
CA GLY A 43 0.99 -9.39 -8.64
C GLY A 43 -0.45 -9.83 -8.36
N VAL A 44 -0.90 -10.96 -8.90
CA VAL A 44 -2.29 -11.39 -8.88
C VAL A 44 -2.43 -12.81 -8.33
N SER A 45 -1.73 -13.77 -8.92
CA SER A 45 -1.97 -15.20 -8.69
C SER A 45 -0.72 -16.07 -8.72
N ARG A 46 0.38 -15.59 -9.30
CA ARG A 46 1.58 -16.40 -9.50
C ARG A 46 2.84 -15.65 -9.09
N GLU A 47 3.67 -16.35 -8.36
CA GLU A 47 5.07 -16.01 -8.11
C GLU A 47 5.92 -17.22 -8.46
N ALA A 48 7.09 -17.00 -9.06
CA ALA A 48 7.99 -18.08 -9.42
C ALA A 48 9.44 -17.70 -9.20
N LEU A 49 10.24 -18.70 -8.84
CA LEU A 49 11.68 -18.67 -9.03
C LEU A 49 11.96 -18.94 -10.51
N ALA A 50 12.65 -18.00 -11.16
CA ALA A 50 13.02 -18.13 -12.56
C ALA A 50 14.52 -17.91 -12.76
N GLU A 51 15.05 -18.50 -13.82
CA GLU A 51 16.45 -18.37 -14.23
C GLU A 51 16.53 -17.67 -15.59
N ILE A 52 17.38 -16.66 -15.71
CA ILE A 52 17.56 -15.93 -16.96
C ILE A 52 18.10 -16.90 -18.02
N VAL A 53 17.38 -17.01 -19.13
CA VAL A 53 17.78 -17.81 -20.30
C VAL A 53 18.47 -16.91 -21.34
N ALA A 54 17.90 -15.74 -21.59
CA ALA A 54 18.40 -14.81 -22.59
C ALA A 54 18.16 -13.36 -22.18
N ILE A 55 19.09 -12.48 -22.56
CA ILE A 55 18.98 -11.04 -22.41
C ILE A 55 19.17 -10.41 -23.79
N GLU A 56 18.13 -9.75 -24.27
CA GLU A 56 18.09 -9.03 -25.54
C GLU A 56 17.88 -7.53 -25.30
N ILE A 57 17.89 -6.74 -26.38
CA ILE A 57 17.72 -5.29 -26.26
C ILE A 57 16.28 -4.99 -25.85
N GLY A 58 16.09 -4.63 -24.58
CA GLY A 58 14.80 -4.22 -24.03
C GLY A 58 13.95 -5.36 -23.50
N GLU A 59 14.47 -6.58 -23.48
CA GLU A 59 13.75 -7.77 -23.06
C GLU A 59 14.68 -8.80 -22.38
N VAL A 60 14.16 -9.47 -21.35
CA VAL A 60 14.79 -10.59 -20.66
C VAL A 60 13.81 -11.75 -20.66
N THR A 61 14.25 -12.92 -21.11
CA THR A 61 13.48 -14.16 -21.01
C THR A 61 14.03 -15.00 -19.87
N ALA A 62 13.18 -15.40 -18.94
CA ALA A 62 13.54 -16.26 -17.81
C ALA A 62 12.69 -17.54 -17.81
N GLY A 63 13.34 -18.70 -17.65
CA GLY A 63 12.68 -19.99 -17.51
C GLY A 63 12.19 -20.20 -16.09
N ILE A 64 10.95 -20.66 -15.93
CA ILE A 64 10.34 -20.95 -14.62
C ILE A 64 10.96 -22.23 -14.08
N LEU A 65 11.60 -22.13 -12.92
CA LEU A 65 12.16 -23.28 -12.21
C LEU A 65 11.16 -23.88 -11.22
N GLU A 66 10.45 -23.02 -10.49
CA GLU A 66 9.56 -23.41 -9.40
C GLU A 66 8.49 -22.34 -9.20
N ASN A 67 7.24 -22.76 -9.00
CA ASN A 67 6.17 -21.87 -8.55
C ASN A 67 6.26 -21.71 -7.03
N LEU A 68 6.25 -20.46 -6.56
CA LEU A 68 6.34 -20.10 -5.15
C LEU A 68 4.95 -19.80 -4.57
N PRO A 69 4.75 -20.05 -3.26
CA PRO A 69 3.49 -19.74 -2.60
C PRO A 69 3.32 -18.22 -2.40
N MET A 70 2.07 -17.76 -2.52
CA MET A 70 1.66 -16.35 -2.34
C MET A 70 1.29 -16.08 -0.87
N THR A 71 2.25 -16.18 0.05
CA THR A 71 2.03 -16.15 1.51
C THR A 71 2.52 -14.90 2.22
N HIS A 72 3.06 -13.90 1.51
CA HIS A 72 3.66 -12.70 2.10
C HIS A 72 2.69 -11.54 2.28
N GLU A 73 1.39 -11.76 2.07
CA GLU A 73 0.37 -10.72 2.19
C GLU A 73 -0.42 -10.86 3.49
N PRO A 74 -0.62 -9.75 4.24
CA PRO A 74 -1.56 -9.73 5.34
C PRO A 74 -2.96 -10.16 4.89
N ARG A 75 -3.67 -10.88 5.74
CA ARG A 75 -5.08 -11.22 5.53
C ARG A 75 -5.94 -9.98 5.72
N ILE A 76 -5.62 -9.13 6.70
CA ILE A 76 -6.27 -7.83 6.86
C ILE A 76 -5.83 -6.91 5.72
N LYS A 77 -6.80 -6.44 4.93
CA LYS A 77 -6.58 -5.61 3.74
C LYS A 77 -6.63 -4.14 4.11
N ILE A 78 -5.48 -3.58 4.45
CA ILE A 78 -5.36 -2.17 4.86
C ILE A 78 -5.27 -1.24 3.64
N THR A 79 -6.19 -0.28 3.54
CA THR A 79 -6.05 0.90 2.68
C THR A 79 -5.66 2.12 3.51
N VAL A 80 -4.63 2.84 3.09
CA VAL A 80 -4.26 4.12 3.72
C VAL A 80 -4.84 5.27 2.91
N ALA A 81 -5.86 5.92 3.46
CA ALA A 81 -6.38 7.17 2.94
C ALA A 81 -5.59 8.34 3.54
N GLN A 82 -4.80 9.02 2.71
CA GLN A 82 -3.88 10.07 3.15
C GLN A 82 -4.23 11.39 2.49
N SER A 83 -4.56 12.40 3.29
CA SER A 83 -4.70 13.76 2.76
C SER A 83 -3.37 14.20 2.15
N LEU A 84 -3.38 14.81 0.97
CA LEU A 84 -2.17 15.24 0.26
C LEU A 84 -1.30 16.14 1.15
N PRO A 85 -0.14 15.66 1.63
CA PRO A 85 0.76 16.43 2.48
C PRO A 85 1.69 17.29 1.63
N LYS A 86 2.38 18.26 2.26
CA LYS A 86 3.36 19.08 1.54
C LYS A 86 4.59 18.26 1.11
N GLY A 87 5.15 18.61 -0.05
CA GLY A 87 6.41 18.04 -0.53
C GLY A 87 6.27 16.59 -0.98
N ASP A 88 7.27 15.79 -0.65
CA ASP A 88 7.42 14.37 -1.00
C ASP A 88 6.91 13.41 0.10
N LYS A 89 6.30 13.93 1.17
CA LYS A 89 5.86 13.12 2.32
C LYS A 89 4.92 11.97 1.94
N LEU A 90 4.06 12.14 0.94
CA LEU A 90 3.18 11.06 0.50
C LEU A 90 3.97 9.90 -0.09
N GLU A 91 5.10 10.19 -0.76
CA GLU A 91 5.99 9.16 -1.30
C GLU A 91 6.58 8.30 -0.16
N THR A 92 6.96 8.95 0.95
CA THR A 92 7.39 8.26 2.17
C THR A 92 6.28 7.42 2.80
N VAL A 93 5.04 7.94 2.86
CA VAL A 93 3.87 7.16 3.32
C VAL A 93 3.65 5.94 2.45
N ILE A 94 3.64 6.11 1.13
CA ILE A 94 3.44 5.03 0.17
C ILE A 94 4.52 3.97 0.31
N GLN A 95 5.79 4.37 0.33
CA GLN A 95 6.91 3.45 0.46
C GLN A 95 6.80 2.64 1.75
N LYS A 96 6.67 3.31 2.90
CA LYS A 96 6.71 2.62 4.21
C LYS A 96 5.45 1.84 4.52
N CYS A 97 4.28 2.33 4.16
CA CYS A 97 3.07 1.55 4.32
C CYS A 97 3.02 0.36 3.35
N THR A 98 3.66 0.45 2.18
CA THR A 98 3.83 -0.71 1.29
C THR A 98 4.69 -1.77 1.98
N GLU A 99 5.83 -1.39 2.57
CA GLU A 99 6.69 -2.28 3.36
C GLU A 99 5.95 -2.90 4.55
N ILE A 100 5.09 -2.12 5.23
CA ILE A 100 4.30 -2.58 6.39
C ILE A 100 3.20 -3.58 5.99
N GLY A 101 2.68 -3.51 4.76
CA GLY A 101 1.66 -4.45 4.25
C GLY A 101 0.34 -3.81 3.79
N ALA A 102 0.25 -2.48 3.68
CA ALA A 102 -0.93 -1.82 3.11
C ALA A 102 -1.15 -2.24 1.65
N VAL A 103 -2.37 -2.60 1.28
CA VAL A 103 -2.69 -3.13 -0.05
C VAL A 103 -3.19 -2.06 -1.04
N ALA A 104 -3.56 -0.88 -0.53
CA ALA A 104 -3.95 0.23 -1.37
C ALA A 104 -3.73 1.60 -0.69
N PHE A 105 -3.69 2.64 -1.52
CA PHE A 105 -3.56 4.03 -1.13
C PHE A 105 -4.64 4.88 -1.79
N THR A 106 -5.35 5.66 -0.96
CA THR A 106 -6.35 6.63 -1.43
C THR A 106 -5.91 8.04 -1.03
N PRO A 107 -5.13 8.74 -1.87
CA PRO A 107 -4.86 10.15 -1.65
C PRO A 107 -6.18 10.93 -1.63
N PHE A 108 -6.27 12.01 -0.85
CA PHE A 108 -7.45 12.87 -0.89
C PHE A 108 -7.15 14.34 -0.59
N LEU A 109 -8.09 15.21 -0.94
CA LEU A 109 -8.10 16.63 -0.63
C LEU A 109 -9.01 16.88 0.58
N SER A 110 -8.42 17.33 1.67
CA SER A 110 -9.09 17.87 2.86
C SER A 110 -9.27 19.38 2.73
N GLU A 111 -10.18 19.95 3.50
CA GLU A 111 -10.36 21.40 3.63
C GLU A 111 -9.05 22.13 3.97
N ARG A 112 -8.22 21.53 4.84
CA ARG A 112 -6.96 22.13 5.29
C ARG A 112 -5.75 21.64 4.50
N THR A 113 -5.95 21.03 3.33
CA THR A 113 -4.86 20.70 2.41
C THR A 113 -4.24 21.98 1.83
N ILE A 114 -2.96 22.20 2.11
CA ILE A 114 -2.25 23.41 1.67
C ILE A 114 -1.62 23.23 0.27
N VAL A 115 -1.55 22.01 -0.23
CA VAL A 115 -0.96 21.71 -1.54
C VAL A 115 -1.85 22.25 -2.65
N GLN A 116 -1.28 23.07 -3.52
CA GLN A 116 -1.94 23.43 -4.78
C GLN A 116 -2.04 22.18 -5.66
N TYR A 117 -3.25 21.67 -5.76
CA TYR A 117 -3.58 20.53 -6.60
C TYR A 117 -3.74 20.98 -8.05
N ASP A 118 -3.04 20.31 -8.96
CA ASP A 118 -3.12 20.55 -10.40
C ASP A 118 -3.55 19.24 -11.08
N GLU A 119 -4.83 19.15 -11.43
CA GLU A 119 -5.44 18.01 -12.10
C GLU A 119 -4.68 17.61 -13.37
N ARG A 120 -4.07 18.57 -14.08
CA ARG A 120 -3.31 18.29 -15.32
C ARG A 120 -2.05 17.48 -15.06
N LYS A 121 -1.55 17.48 -13.81
CA LYS A 121 -0.35 16.74 -13.38
C LYS A 121 -0.71 15.50 -12.57
N GLU A 122 -1.98 15.22 -12.35
CA GLU A 122 -2.46 14.09 -11.55
C GLU A 122 -1.92 12.76 -12.09
N SER A 123 -2.11 12.49 -13.38
CA SER A 123 -1.72 11.22 -14.00
C SER A 123 -0.24 10.91 -13.81
N LYS A 124 0.63 11.89 -14.10
CA LYS A 124 2.09 11.76 -13.91
C LYS A 124 2.48 11.56 -12.45
N ARG A 125 1.74 12.18 -11.52
CA ARG A 125 1.99 12.06 -10.08
C ARG A 125 1.60 10.67 -9.58
N VAL A 126 0.43 10.18 -9.99
CA VAL A 126 -0.05 8.82 -9.68
C VAL A 126 0.87 7.76 -10.29
N GLU A 127 1.37 7.97 -11.51
CA GLU A 127 2.35 7.07 -12.14
C GLU A 127 3.65 6.98 -11.33
N ARG A 128 4.18 8.13 -10.88
CA ARG A 128 5.35 8.16 -9.98
C ARG A 128 5.08 7.40 -8.68
N TRP A 129 3.92 7.59 -8.08
CA TRP A 129 3.54 6.89 -6.84
C TRP A 129 3.42 5.38 -7.02
N ARG A 130 2.86 4.92 -8.15
CA ARG A 130 2.80 3.50 -8.49
C ARG A 130 4.19 2.90 -8.66
N LYS A 131 5.13 3.64 -9.23
CA LYS A 131 6.54 3.21 -9.32
C LYS A 131 7.16 3.04 -7.94
N ILE A 132 6.93 3.98 -7.02
CA ILE A 132 7.41 3.88 -5.63
C ILE A 132 6.78 2.70 -4.90
N CYS A 133 5.47 2.45 -5.08
CA CYS A 133 4.80 1.24 -4.58
C CYS A 133 5.48 -0.03 -5.10
N LYS A 134 5.73 -0.10 -6.42
CA LYS A 134 6.34 -1.27 -7.05
C LYS A 134 7.74 -1.54 -6.49
N GLU A 135 8.60 -0.52 -6.46
CA GLU A 135 9.96 -0.64 -5.91
C GLU A 135 9.95 -1.05 -4.43
N ALA A 136 9.03 -0.50 -3.63
CA ALA A 136 8.86 -0.87 -2.23
C ALA A 136 8.36 -2.31 -2.07
N ALA A 137 7.42 -2.76 -2.90
CA ALA A 137 6.90 -4.13 -2.89
C ALA A 137 7.99 -5.14 -3.29
N GLU A 138 8.83 -4.81 -4.28
CA GLU A 138 9.98 -5.64 -4.69
C GLU A 138 10.98 -5.79 -3.55
N GLN A 139 11.31 -4.68 -2.88
CA GLN A 139 12.24 -4.66 -1.75
C GLN A 139 11.68 -5.40 -0.52
N ALA A 140 10.39 -5.23 -0.23
CA ALA A 140 9.72 -5.84 0.91
C ALA A 140 9.33 -7.31 0.68
N HIS A 141 9.70 -7.88 -0.47
CA HIS A 141 9.33 -9.25 -0.84
C HIS A 141 7.82 -9.49 -0.75
N ARG A 142 7.03 -8.52 -1.21
CA ARG A 142 5.58 -8.66 -1.35
C ARG A 142 5.21 -9.46 -2.57
N ASN A 143 4.08 -10.14 -2.48
CA ASN A 143 3.52 -10.89 -3.59
C ASN A 143 2.67 -10.00 -4.51
N ILE A 144 2.19 -8.86 -4.02
CA ILE A 144 1.40 -7.89 -4.80
C ILE A 144 2.05 -6.51 -4.81
N VAL A 145 1.71 -5.71 -5.83
CA VAL A 145 1.96 -4.26 -5.82
C VAL A 145 0.69 -3.57 -5.30
N PRO A 146 0.76 -2.74 -4.25
CA PRO A 146 -0.40 -2.00 -3.76
C PRO A 146 -0.99 -1.07 -4.81
N GLU A 147 -2.33 -0.99 -4.82
CA GLU A 147 -3.02 -0.05 -5.70
C GLU A 147 -2.82 1.39 -5.22
N VAL A 148 -2.61 2.31 -6.16
CA VAL A 148 -2.64 3.76 -5.87
C VAL A 148 -3.74 4.39 -6.72
N HIS A 149 -4.77 4.88 -6.03
CA HIS A 149 -5.91 5.54 -6.65
C HIS A 149 -5.60 7.01 -6.97
N SER A 150 -6.40 7.59 -7.88
CA SER A 150 -6.42 9.03 -8.08
C SER A 150 -6.90 9.75 -6.82
N PRO A 151 -6.39 10.97 -6.54
CA PRO A 151 -6.84 11.75 -5.40
C PRO A 151 -8.34 12.00 -5.41
N LEU A 152 -9.01 11.71 -4.29
CA LEU A 152 -10.44 11.96 -4.12
C LEU A 152 -10.71 13.30 -3.45
N GLY A 153 -11.84 13.92 -3.77
CA GLY A 153 -12.42 14.96 -2.92
C GLY A 153 -13.07 14.34 -1.67
N TRP A 154 -13.16 15.10 -0.58
CA TRP A 154 -13.70 14.64 0.71
C TRP A 154 -15.04 13.90 0.60
N LYS A 155 -16.01 14.42 -0.16
CA LYS A 155 -17.32 13.78 -0.36
C LYS A 155 -17.25 12.40 -1.03
N LEU A 156 -16.29 12.18 -1.93
CA LEU A 156 -16.11 10.88 -2.59
C LEU A 156 -15.39 9.89 -1.66
N LEU A 157 -14.46 10.38 -0.84
CA LEU A 157 -13.83 9.56 0.20
C LEU A 157 -14.87 9.05 1.20
N LEU A 158 -15.74 9.91 1.72
CA LEU A 158 -16.79 9.48 2.67
C LEU A 158 -17.71 8.40 2.08
N LYS A 159 -18.01 8.48 0.78
CA LYS A 159 -18.83 7.45 0.09
C LYS A 159 -18.11 6.10 0.01
N SER A 160 -16.78 6.09 -0.10
CA SER A 160 -16.03 4.83 -0.20
C SER A 160 -15.97 4.08 1.13
N PHE A 161 -16.26 4.70 2.27
CA PHE A 161 -16.24 4.05 3.59
C PHE A 161 -17.13 2.81 3.65
N SER A 162 -18.27 2.84 2.95
CA SER A 162 -19.19 1.69 2.83
C SER A 162 -18.60 0.43 2.19
N GLN A 163 -17.42 0.54 1.55
CA GLN A 163 -16.71 -0.59 0.93
C GLN A 163 -15.74 -1.29 1.90
N TYR A 164 -15.62 -0.78 3.13
CA TYR A 164 -14.72 -1.25 4.16
C TYR A 164 -15.50 -1.80 5.35
N ASP A 165 -14.97 -2.84 5.98
CA ASP A 165 -15.56 -3.45 7.17
C ASP A 165 -15.27 -2.63 8.43
N ALA A 166 -14.18 -1.86 8.43
CA ALA A 166 -13.87 -0.86 9.44
C ALA A 166 -13.12 0.34 8.85
N VAL A 167 -13.44 1.54 9.36
CA VAL A 167 -12.74 2.78 9.01
C VAL A 167 -12.25 3.45 10.29
N TYR A 168 -10.93 3.54 10.45
CA TYR A 168 -10.30 4.21 11.59
C TYR A 168 -9.82 5.59 11.16
N PHE A 169 -10.43 6.61 11.76
CA PHE A 169 -10.15 8.01 11.47
C PHE A 169 -9.14 8.55 12.49
N CYS A 170 -7.89 8.75 12.07
CA CYS A 170 -6.81 9.18 12.95
C CYS A 170 -6.96 10.66 13.29
N TYR A 171 -7.70 10.93 14.37
CA TYR A 171 -8.00 12.26 14.86
C TYR A 171 -7.89 12.30 16.38
N GLU A 172 -7.07 13.20 16.88
CA GLU A 172 -6.82 13.35 18.31
C GLU A 172 -7.95 14.19 18.94
N LYS A 173 -8.78 13.52 19.76
CA LYS A 173 -9.69 14.16 20.71
C LYS A 173 -9.05 14.03 22.10
N GLU A 174 -9.08 15.08 22.94
CA GLU A 174 -8.42 15.08 24.26
C GLU A 174 -8.83 13.89 25.15
N GLU A 175 -10.08 13.44 25.04
CA GLU A 175 -10.63 12.24 25.69
C GLU A 175 -11.10 11.18 24.68
N GLY A 176 -10.42 11.11 23.54
CA GLY A 176 -10.78 10.24 22.42
C GLY A 176 -10.49 8.76 22.67
N LEU A 177 -11.30 7.91 22.03
CA LEU A 177 -11.07 6.47 21.94
C LEU A 177 -9.67 6.20 21.34
N GLN A 178 -8.92 5.28 21.92
CA GLN A 178 -7.59 4.92 21.40
C GLN A 178 -7.72 3.79 20.37
N LEU A 179 -6.82 3.76 19.38
CA LEU A 179 -6.87 2.76 18.30
C LEU A 179 -6.99 1.33 18.82
N ARG A 180 -6.21 0.95 19.84
CA ARG A 180 -6.29 -0.40 20.42
C ARG A 180 -7.67 -0.72 20.98
N SER A 181 -8.26 0.21 21.73
CA SER A 181 -9.60 0.03 22.33
C SER A 181 -10.69 -0.07 21.27
N ALA A 182 -10.53 0.59 20.12
CA ALA A 182 -11.44 0.48 18.99
C ALA A 182 -11.24 -0.82 18.20
N ALA A 183 -9.99 -1.14 17.86
CA ALA A 183 -9.66 -2.17 16.90
C ALA A 183 -9.56 -3.57 17.51
N ALA A 184 -9.01 -3.73 18.73
CA ALA A 184 -8.76 -5.06 19.29
C ALA A 184 -10.02 -5.93 19.46
N PRO A 185 -11.16 -5.42 19.99
CA PRO A 185 -12.38 -6.22 20.10
C PRO A 185 -12.93 -6.64 18.73
N TRP A 186 -12.86 -5.75 17.75
CA TRP A 186 -13.32 -6.02 16.39
C TRP A 186 -12.42 -7.05 15.69
N LEU A 187 -11.10 -6.88 15.76
CA LEU A 187 -10.12 -7.82 15.20
C LEU A 187 -10.24 -9.22 15.83
N ALA A 188 -10.43 -9.32 17.15
CA ALA A 188 -10.59 -10.60 17.84
C ALA A 188 -11.87 -11.35 17.45
N ALA A 189 -12.88 -10.65 16.94
CA ALA A 189 -14.14 -11.24 16.49
C ALA A 189 -14.10 -11.69 15.01
N LEU A 190 -13.05 -11.35 14.26
CA LEU A 190 -12.95 -11.71 12.85
C LEU A 190 -12.60 -13.19 12.66
N PRO A 191 -13.25 -13.88 11.71
CA PRO A 191 -12.78 -15.17 11.23
C PRO A 191 -11.37 -15.07 10.64
N GLN A 192 -10.60 -16.14 10.78
CA GLN A 192 -9.21 -16.21 10.31
C GLN A 192 -9.08 -15.92 8.80
N ASP A 193 -10.06 -16.32 8.00
CA ASP A 193 -10.06 -16.15 6.53
C ASP A 193 -10.98 -15.01 6.07
N SER A 194 -11.28 -14.04 6.95
CA SER A 194 -12.25 -12.98 6.65
C SER A 194 -11.86 -12.07 5.48
N GLY A 195 -10.56 -11.88 5.24
CA GLY A 195 -10.06 -10.93 4.24
C GLY A 195 -10.54 -9.49 4.50
N ALA A 196 -10.80 -9.16 5.77
CA ALA A 196 -11.47 -7.92 6.16
C ALA A 196 -10.72 -6.68 5.66
N LYS A 197 -11.49 -5.71 5.14
CA LYS A 197 -10.99 -4.47 4.59
C LYS A 197 -11.04 -3.37 5.63
N VAL A 198 -9.88 -2.79 5.91
CA VAL A 198 -9.73 -1.70 6.87
C VAL A 198 -9.23 -0.46 6.15
N MET A 199 -9.90 0.67 6.33
CA MET A 199 -9.37 1.97 5.90
C MET A 199 -8.81 2.73 7.10
N ILE A 200 -7.61 3.26 6.95
CA ILE A 200 -6.99 4.20 7.89
C ILE A 200 -7.00 5.58 7.24
N VAL A 201 -7.62 6.56 7.88
CA VAL A 201 -7.75 7.91 7.33
C VAL A 201 -6.86 8.87 8.12
N VAL A 202 -5.95 9.54 7.41
CA VAL A 202 -4.95 10.45 7.99
C VAL A 202 -5.07 11.84 7.36
N GLY A 203 -5.18 12.86 8.20
CA GLY A 203 -5.34 14.25 7.79
C GLY A 203 -4.04 14.94 7.34
N PRO A 204 -4.15 16.17 6.83
CA PRO A 204 -2.99 17.00 6.50
C PRO A 204 -2.31 17.52 7.78
N GLU A 205 -1.21 18.27 7.62
CA GLU A 205 -0.52 18.91 8.74
C GLU A 205 -1.40 19.87 9.56
N GLY A 206 -2.44 20.45 8.93
CA GLY A 206 -3.41 21.33 9.60
C GLY A 206 -4.53 20.58 10.35
N GLY A 207 -4.49 19.25 10.36
CA GLY A 207 -5.58 18.41 10.88
C GLY A 207 -6.86 18.54 10.07
N PHE A 208 -7.94 18.01 10.63
CA PHE A 208 -9.28 18.10 10.07
C PHE A 208 -10.07 19.27 10.68
N SER A 209 -11.04 19.80 9.93
CA SER A 209 -12.04 20.70 10.51
C SER A 209 -13.06 19.92 11.36
N PRO A 210 -13.72 20.55 12.35
CA PRO A 210 -14.80 19.92 13.10
C PRO A 210 -15.90 19.34 12.19
N GLU A 211 -16.19 20.00 11.07
CA GLU A 211 -17.17 19.58 10.08
C GLU A 211 -16.72 18.32 9.34
N GLU A 212 -15.45 18.23 8.95
CA GLU A 212 -14.87 17.00 8.39
C GLU A 212 -14.96 15.85 9.39
N CYS A 213 -14.63 16.10 10.66
CA CYS A 213 -14.72 15.08 11.71
C CYS A 213 -16.15 14.57 11.88
N SER A 214 -17.15 15.46 11.98
CA SER A 214 -18.56 15.07 12.10
C SER A 214 -19.01 14.25 10.90
N ALA A 215 -18.67 14.71 9.69
CA ALA A 215 -19.07 14.03 8.46
C ALA A 215 -18.41 12.64 8.32
N ALA A 216 -17.18 12.46 8.80
CA ALA A 216 -16.52 11.16 8.83
C ALA A 216 -17.22 10.20 9.81
N GLU A 217 -17.56 10.67 11.02
CA GLU A 217 -18.27 9.87 12.03
C GLU A 217 -19.69 9.50 11.56
N GLU A 218 -20.42 10.44 10.95
CA GLU A 218 -21.72 10.20 10.32
C GLU A 218 -21.65 9.18 9.18
N ALA A 219 -20.53 9.14 8.45
CA ALA A 219 -20.27 8.15 7.41
C ALA A 219 -19.81 6.78 7.95
N GLY A 220 -19.72 6.62 9.27
CA GLY A 220 -19.40 5.35 9.93
C GLY A 220 -17.92 5.17 10.31
N ALA A 221 -17.10 6.21 10.20
CA ALA A 221 -15.72 6.14 10.68
C ALA A 221 -15.64 6.23 12.21
N VAL A 222 -14.69 5.49 12.79
CA VAL A 222 -14.40 5.52 14.22
C VAL A 222 -13.19 6.42 14.45
N SER A 223 -13.40 7.57 15.07
CA SER A 223 -12.30 8.46 15.49
C SER A 223 -11.41 7.81 16.53
N VAL A 224 -10.11 7.79 16.26
CA VAL A 224 -9.12 7.14 17.13
C VAL A 224 -7.86 7.99 17.34
N GLY A 225 -7.38 7.99 18.58
CA GLY A 225 -6.04 8.45 18.94
C GLY A 225 -4.98 7.37 18.74
N LEU A 226 -3.75 7.79 18.46
CA LEU A 226 -2.56 6.93 18.28
C LEU A 226 -1.58 7.04 19.45
N GLY A 227 -2.11 7.31 20.66
CA GLY A 227 -1.35 7.59 21.87
C GLY A 227 -1.26 9.08 22.20
N ARG A 228 -0.50 9.40 23.27
CA ARG A 228 -0.45 10.73 23.89
C ARG A 228 0.42 11.77 23.18
N ARG A 229 1.03 11.41 22.05
CA ARG A 229 1.97 12.26 21.32
C ARG A 229 1.39 12.55 19.95
N ILE A 230 1.44 13.82 19.57
CA ILE A 230 1.11 14.25 18.21
C ILE A 230 2.11 13.60 17.25
N LEU A 231 1.61 12.72 16.38
CA LEU A 231 2.39 12.15 15.29
C LEU A 231 2.33 13.07 14.08
N ARG A 232 3.40 13.11 13.29
CA ARG A 232 3.35 13.78 11.98
C ARG A 232 2.42 13.03 11.03
N CYS A 233 1.86 13.72 10.05
CA CYS A 233 0.94 13.12 9.08
C CYS A 233 1.56 11.90 8.38
N GLU A 234 2.84 11.98 8.01
CA GLU A 234 3.55 10.87 7.37
C GLU A 234 3.79 9.67 8.31
N THR A 235 3.77 9.89 9.63
CA THR A 235 4.01 8.86 10.64
C THR A 235 2.72 8.17 11.08
N ALA A 236 1.61 8.91 11.15
CA ALA A 236 0.35 8.42 11.70
C ALA A 236 -0.17 7.17 10.97
N GLY A 237 -0.17 7.18 9.62
CA GLY A 237 -0.62 6.05 8.82
C GLY A 237 0.24 4.80 9.02
N MET A 238 1.57 4.98 9.13
CA MET A 238 2.51 3.88 9.37
C MET A 238 2.27 3.23 10.73
N VAL A 239 2.13 4.05 11.78
CA VAL A 239 1.89 3.57 13.14
C VAL A 239 0.55 2.86 13.24
N ALA A 240 -0.51 3.43 12.67
CA ALA A 240 -1.83 2.82 12.69
C ALA A 240 -1.84 1.45 11.98
N ALA A 241 -1.22 1.36 10.79
CA ALA A 241 -1.14 0.12 10.04
C ALA A 241 -0.34 -0.95 10.81
N ALA A 242 0.84 -0.59 11.33
CA ALA A 242 1.65 -1.50 12.14
C ALA A 242 0.92 -1.99 13.39
N CYS A 243 0.21 -1.10 14.10
CA CYS A 243 -0.57 -1.47 15.28
C CYS A 243 -1.73 -2.42 14.96
N ILE A 244 -2.45 -2.19 13.85
CA ILE A 244 -3.54 -3.08 13.41
C ILE A 244 -2.99 -4.46 13.07
N LEU A 245 -1.90 -4.52 12.29
CA LEU A 245 -1.28 -5.79 11.91
C LEU A 245 -0.70 -6.53 13.12
N TYR A 246 -0.09 -5.80 14.06
CA TYR A 246 0.41 -6.37 15.32
C TYR A 246 -0.72 -6.95 16.18
N GLU A 247 -1.80 -6.19 16.39
CA GLU A 247 -2.95 -6.66 17.19
C GLU A 247 -3.68 -7.82 16.50
N SER A 248 -3.66 -7.90 15.17
CA SER A 248 -4.20 -9.05 14.41
C SER A 248 -3.31 -10.30 14.42
N GLY A 249 -2.09 -10.23 14.98
CA GLY A 249 -1.12 -11.32 14.98
C GLY A 249 -0.40 -11.54 13.65
N GLU A 250 -0.50 -10.60 12.71
CA GLU A 250 0.13 -10.68 11.37
C GLU A 250 1.47 -9.94 11.31
N MET A 251 1.85 -9.26 12.39
CA MET A 251 3.16 -8.63 12.58
C MET A 251 3.68 -8.91 13.99
N GLY A 252 4.96 -9.24 14.13
CA GLY A 252 5.59 -9.54 15.44
C GLY A 252 5.81 -11.01 15.74
N GLY A 253 5.43 -11.91 14.83
CA GLY A 253 5.67 -13.36 14.92
C GLY A 253 4.59 -14.12 15.68
N ALA A 254 4.45 -15.40 15.33
CA ALA A 254 3.83 -16.44 16.15
C ALA A 254 4.92 -17.42 16.59
#